data_AF-A0AAD7ZR87-F1
#
_entry.id   AF-A0AAD7ZR87-F1
#
_cell.length_a   1.000
_cell.length_b   1.000
_cell.length_c   1.000
_cell.angle_alpha   90.00
_cell.angle_beta   90.00
_cell.angle_gamma   90.00
#
_symmetry.space_group_name_H-M   'P 1'
#
loop_
_entity.id
_entity.type
_entity.pdbx_description
1 polymer ?
#
loop_
_entity_poly.entity_id
_entity_poly.type
_entity_poly.pdbx_seq_one_letter_code
_entity_poly.pdbx_strand_id
1 'polypeptide(L)'
;MPSLSSIHILYNNLPCQWNVQLSDNTRSELCYTEVTDLKVIHWNSPKKLKVKNKHVEFFRNLYLTFLEYDGNLLRRELFGCNNTKTSLKERELSK
;
A
#
# COMPACT_ATOMS: atom_id res chain seq x y z
N MET A 1 -11.95 -38.98 -3.17
CA MET A 1 -12.21 -37.58 -3.59
C MET A 1 -12.43 -36.78 -2.32
N PRO A 2 -11.53 -35.87 -1.93
CA PRO A 2 -11.73 -35.11 -0.69
C PRO A 2 -12.84 -34.07 -0.89
N SER A 3 -13.71 -33.97 0.12
CA SER A 3 -14.88 -33.09 0.15
C SER A 3 -14.46 -31.62 0.20
N LEU A 4 -15.19 -30.77 -0.51
CA LEU A 4 -15.09 -29.30 -0.59
C LEU A 4 -15.34 -28.56 0.75
N SER A 5 -15.31 -29.25 1.88
CA SER A 5 -15.64 -28.74 3.20
C SER A 5 -14.36 -28.42 3.99
N SER A 6 -13.73 -27.29 3.69
CA SER A 6 -13.00 -26.42 4.67
C SER A 6 -11.95 -25.52 4.01
N ILE A 7 -12.32 -24.78 2.95
CA ILE A 7 -11.63 -23.52 2.66
C ILE A 7 -12.35 -22.46 3.50
N HIS A 8 -11.82 -22.17 4.69
CA HIS A 8 -12.26 -21.02 5.47
C HIS A 8 -11.67 -19.75 4.84
N ILE A 9 -12.38 -19.16 3.89
CA ILE A 9 -12.06 -17.79 3.44
C ILE A 9 -12.41 -16.88 4.60
N LEU A 10 -11.39 -16.36 5.29
CA LEU A 10 -11.58 -15.31 6.28
C LEU A 10 -11.97 -14.03 5.54
N TYR A 11 -13.28 -13.78 5.38
CA TYR A 11 -13.80 -12.60 4.71
C TYR A 11 -13.84 -11.42 5.68
N ASN A 12 -12.65 -10.86 5.98
CA ASN A 12 -12.59 -9.55 6.62
C ASN A 12 -12.56 -8.51 5.50
N ASN A 13 -13.63 -7.71 5.37
CA ASN A 13 -13.68 -6.63 4.40
C ASN A 13 -12.60 -5.61 4.74
N LEU A 14 -11.58 -5.47 3.88
CA LEU A 14 -10.63 -4.38 4.01
C LEU A 14 -11.29 -3.05 3.66
N PRO A 15 -10.99 -1.97 4.41
CA PRO A 15 -11.37 -0.63 4.00
C PRO A 15 -10.85 -0.34 2.58
N CYS A 16 -11.68 0.30 1.77
CA CYS A 16 -11.41 0.54 0.35
C CYS A 16 -10.12 1.33 0.08
N GLN A 17 -9.61 2.09 1.05
CA GLN A 17 -8.32 2.78 1.03
C GLN A 17 -7.11 1.85 0.79
N TRP A 18 -7.27 0.56 1.10
CA TRP A 18 -6.26 -0.49 0.91
C TRP A 18 -6.29 -1.12 -0.48
N ASN A 19 -7.20 -0.69 -1.36
CA ASN A 19 -7.24 -1.12 -2.75
C ASN A 19 -8.00 -0.09 -3.59
N VAL A 20 -7.52 1.16 -3.60
CA VAL A 20 -8.15 2.21 -4.42
C VAL A 20 -7.87 1.92 -5.89
N GLN A 21 -8.87 1.40 -6.59
CA GLN A 21 -8.73 1.02 -7.98
C GLN A 21 -8.89 2.24 -8.89
N LEU A 22 -7.88 2.47 -9.73
CA LEU A 22 -7.87 3.48 -10.76
C LEU A 22 -8.06 2.80 -12.12
N SER A 23 -9.29 2.86 -12.62
CA SER A 23 -9.69 2.40 -13.94
C SER A 23 -10.64 3.41 -14.59
N ASP A 24 -10.94 3.21 -15.88
CA ASP A 24 -11.78 4.11 -16.67
C ASP A 24 -13.23 4.17 -16.14
N ASN A 25 -13.68 3.14 -15.38
CA ASN A 25 -15.05 3.00 -14.86
C ASN A 25 -15.13 2.86 -13.33
N THR A 26 -14.05 3.11 -12.59
CA THR A 26 -14.04 2.96 -11.12
C THR A 26 -14.43 4.25 -10.40
N ARG A 27 -15.30 4.17 -9.39
CA ARG A 27 -15.67 5.27 -8.49
C ARG A 27 -14.66 5.45 -7.35
N SER A 28 -13.41 5.67 -7.71
CA SER A 28 -12.28 5.76 -6.77
C SER A 28 -12.46 6.88 -5.74
N GLU A 29 -13.11 7.97 -6.13
CA GLU A 29 -13.37 9.17 -5.33
C GLU A 29 -14.29 8.94 -4.12
N LEU A 30 -15.01 7.82 -4.07
CA LEU A 30 -15.79 7.44 -2.89
C LEU A 30 -14.93 6.76 -1.80
N CYS A 31 -13.70 6.36 -2.14
CA CYS A 31 -12.84 5.59 -1.25
C CYS A 31 -11.91 6.45 -0.38
N TYR A 32 -11.78 7.74 -0.70
CA TYR A 32 -10.89 8.66 0.00
C TYR A 32 -11.45 10.09 -0.08
N THR A 33 -11.27 10.86 0.98
CA THR A 33 -11.64 12.29 0.98
C THR A 33 -10.41 13.12 0.62
N GLU A 34 -9.27 12.75 1.22
CA GLU A 34 -7.96 13.37 1.00
C GLU A 34 -6.95 12.33 0.49
N VAL A 35 -5.91 12.80 -0.19
CA VAL A 35 -4.85 11.92 -0.74
C VAL A 35 -4.04 11.21 0.36
N THR A 36 -4.05 11.74 1.58
CA THR A 36 -3.41 11.18 2.78
C THR A 36 -4.11 9.93 3.32
N ASP A 37 -5.39 9.74 2.96
CA ASP A 37 -6.17 8.55 3.34
C ASP A 37 -5.71 7.30 2.57
N LEU A 38 -5.10 7.48 1.40
CA LEU A 38 -4.70 6.41 0.49
C LEU A 38 -3.61 5.53 1.13
N LYS A 39 -3.81 4.21 1.09
CA LYS A 39 -2.82 3.22 1.55
C LYS A 39 -2.21 2.45 0.40
N VAL A 40 -3.04 1.97 -0.53
CA VAL A 40 -2.60 1.25 -1.73
C VAL A 40 -3.42 1.71 -2.93
N ILE A 41 -2.72 2.04 -4.00
CA ILE A 41 -3.30 2.46 -5.27
C ILE A 41 -3.11 1.33 -6.28
N HIS A 42 -4.21 0.90 -6.90
CA HIS A 42 -4.20 -0.15 -7.90
C HIS A 42 -4.56 0.41 -9.28
N TRP A 43 -3.55 0.64 -10.11
CA TRP A 43 -3.73 1.05 -11.50
C TRP A 43 -4.14 -0.13 -12.40
N ASN A 44 -5.45 -0.36 -12.49
CA ASN A 44 -6.03 -1.47 -13.24
C ASN A 44 -6.30 -1.13 -14.73
N SER A 45 -6.26 0.15 -15.13
CA SER A 45 -6.41 0.52 -16.55
C SER A 45 -5.13 0.28 -17.36
N PRO A 46 -5.23 -0.30 -18.58
CA PRO A 46 -4.10 -0.33 -19.51
C PRO A 46 -3.67 1.08 -19.93
N LYS A 47 -4.56 2.07 -19.84
CA LYS A 47 -4.31 3.48 -20.13
C LYS A 47 -4.03 4.27 -18.84
N LYS A 48 -3.09 3.81 -18.01
CA LYS A 48 -2.79 4.32 -16.64
C LYS A 48 -2.77 5.86 -16.53
N LEU A 49 -2.10 6.53 -17.46
CA LEU A 49 -1.96 8.00 -17.48
C LEU A 49 -3.16 8.72 -18.10
N LYS A 50 -4.10 8.04 -18.75
CA LYS A 50 -5.26 8.66 -19.42
C LYS A 50 -6.57 8.47 -18.65
N VAL A 51 -6.54 7.77 -17.52
CA VAL A 51 -7.68 7.63 -16.61
C VAL A 51 -8.13 9.01 -16.13
N LYS A 52 -9.43 9.31 -16.24
CA LYS A 52 -10.02 10.54 -15.70
C LYS A 52 -10.47 10.28 -14.27
N ASN A 53 -10.00 11.10 -13.32
CA ASN A 53 -10.43 11.06 -11.92
C ASN A 53 -10.22 12.44 -11.27
N LYS A 54 -10.81 12.66 -10.09
CA LYS A 54 -10.78 13.95 -9.38
C LYS A 54 -9.36 14.47 -9.11
N HIS A 55 -8.41 13.58 -8.82
CA HIS A 55 -7.03 13.92 -8.45
C HIS A 55 -6.02 13.42 -9.50
N VAL A 56 -6.37 13.55 -10.79
CA VAL A 56 -5.63 12.91 -11.89
C VAL A 56 -4.17 13.34 -11.97
N GLU A 57 -3.87 14.61 -11.70
CA GLU A 57 -2.51 15.14 -11.72
C GLU A 57 -1.65 14.53 -10.61
N PHE A 58 -2.19 14.44 -9.39
CA PHE A 58 -1.52 13.78 -8.26
C PHE A 58 -1.15 12.34 -8.60
N PHE A 59 -2.09 11.55 -9.12
CA PHE A 59 -1.83 10.15 -9.46
C PHE A 59 -0.82 10.00 -10.59
N ARG A 60 -0.86 10.87 -11.61
CA ARG A 60 0.15 10.86 -12.69
C ARG A 60 1.53 11.15 -12.15
N ASN A 61 1.68 12.21 -11.37
CA ASN A 61 2.96 12.61 -10.79
C ASN A 61 3.51 11.51 -9.88
N LEU A 62 2.66 10.92 -9.02
CA LEU A 62 3.04 9.81 -8.15
C LEU A 62 3.58 8.61 -8.94
N TYR A 63 2.87 8.20 -10.00
CA TYR A 63 3.32 7.09 -10.86
C TYR A 63 4.66 7.38 -11.53
N LEU A 64 4.85 8.59 -12.08
CA LEU A 64 6.11 9.01 -12.71
C LEU A 64 7.26 9.06 -11.70
N THR A 65 7.04 9.60 -10.50
CA THR A 65 8.04 9.60 -9.43
C THR A 65 8.55 8.20 -9.11
N PHE A 66 7.66 7.22 -8.99
CA PHE A 66 8.08 5.84 -8.71
C PHE A 66 8.77 5.16 -9.90
N LEU A 67 8.42 5.50 -11.14
CA LEU A 67 9.13 5.00 -12.32
C LEU A 67 10.53 5.57 -12.45
N GLU A 68 10.70 6.85 -12.13
CA GLU A 68 11.98 7.57 -12.22
C GLU A 68 12.87 7.35 -10.99
N TYR A 69 12.34 6.73 -9.94
CA TYR A 69 13.08 6.49 -8.70
C TYR A 69 14.24 5.51 -8.93
N ASP A 70 15.44 5.88 -8.47
CA ASP A 70 16.57 4.95 -8.44
C ASP A 70 16.31 3.85 -7.40
N GLY A 71 16.12 2.62 -7.88
CA GLY A 71 15.86 1.46 -7.03
C GLY A 71 17.00 1.15 -6.03
N ASN A 72 18.21 1.69 -6.23
CA ASN A 72 19.29 1.57 -5.24
C ASN A 72 18.97 2.31 -3.94
N LEU A 73 18.13 3.35 -3.98
CA LEU A 73 17.67 4.06 -2.79
C LEU A 73 16.78 3.18 -1.91
N LEU A 74 16.03 2.27 -2.51
CA LEU A 74 15.14 1.33 -1.79
C LEU A 74 15.89 0.17 -1.13
N ARG A 75 17.19 -0.01 -1.43
CA ARG A 75 18.02 -1.04 -0.80
C ARG A 75 18.49 -0.65 0.60
N ARG A 76 18.42 0.64 0.94
CA ARG A 76 18.75 1.13 2.28
C ARG A 76 17.48 1.09 3.13
N GLU A 77 17.64 0.76 4.40
CA GLU A 77 16.56 0.88 5.38
C GLU A 77 16.19 2.36 5.54
N LEU A 78 15.10 2.79 4.88
CA LEU A 78 14.60 4.17 4.95
C LEU A 78 13.91 4.46 6.28
N PHE A 79 13.35 3.43 6.91
CA PHE A 79 12.68 3.49 8.20
C PHE A 79 13.28 2.40 9.10
N GLY A 80 14.19 2.80 9.98
CA GLY A 80 14.76 1.91 10.98
C GLY A 80 13.74 1.53 12.04
N CYS A 81 13.58 0.24 12.32
CA CYS A 81 12.89 -0.17 13.53
C CYS A 81 13.78 0.16 14.75
N ASN A 82 13.33 1.07 15.62
CA ASN A 82 13.95 1.26 16.93
C ASN A 82 13.78 -0.01 17.77
N ASN A 83 14.74 -0.93 17.70
CA ASN A 83 14.84 -2.08 18.59
C ASN A 83 15.27 -1.64 20.01
N THR A 84 14.69 -0.57 20.56
CA THR A 84 14.95 -0.09 21.92
C THR A 84 14.29 -0.98 22.98
N LYS A 85 14.33 -2.31 22.80
CA LYS A 85 13.89 -3.30 23.79
C LYS A 85 14.77 -4.54 23.91
N THR A 86 16.01 -4.52 23.40
CA THR A 86 16.94 -5.66 23.56
C THR A 86 18.34 -5.27 24.04
N SER A 87 18.51 -4.15 24.75
CA SER A 87 19.77 -3.86 25.48
C SER A 87 19.59 -3.63 26.98
N LEU A 88 18.36 -3.71 27.50
CA LEU A 88 18.10 -3.65 28.95
C LEU A 88 18.13 -5.04 29.61
N LYS A 89 17.82 -6.12 28.89
CA LYS A 89 17.91 -7.48 29.44
C LYS A 89 19.34 -8.00 29.62
N GLU A 90 20.32 -7.50 28.87
CA GLU A 90 21.73 -7.92 29.01
C GLU A 90 22.45 -7.22 30.17
N ARG A 91 21.92 -6.09 30.68
CA ARG A 91 22.48 -5.36 31.84
C ARG A 91 21.91 -5.79 33.19
N GLU A 92 20.77 -6.48 33.21
CA GLU A 92 20.19 -7.01 34.45
C GLU A 92 20.67 -8.45 34.76
N LEU A 93 21.22 -9.17 33.79
CA LEU A 93 21.80 -10.51 33.98
C LEU A 93 23.31 -10.50 34.29
N SER A 94 23.91 -9.31 34.39
CA SER A 94 25.33 -9.09 34.69
C SER A 94 25.54 -8.31 35.99
N LYS A 95 24.53 -8.26 36.87
CA LYS A 95 24.64 -7.81 38.26
C LYS A 95 24.28 -8.93 39.23
#